data_AF-A0A0A9XIE4-F1
#
_entry.id   AF-A0A0A9XIE4-F1
#
_cell.length_a   1.000
_cell.length_b   1.000
_cell.length_c   1.000
_cell.angle_alpha   90.00
_cell.angle_beta   90.00
_cell.angle_gamma   90.00
#
_symmetry.space_group_name_H-M   'P 1'
#
loop_
_entity.id
_entity.type
_entity.pdbx_description
1 polymer ?
#
loop_
_entity_poly.entity_id
_entity_poly.type
_entity_poly.pdbx_seq_one_letter_code
_entity_poly.pdbx_strand_id
1 'polypeptide(L)'
;MCPKAKYPQGEGDIADSGHASYTLPITADLLIALSTTKGFLSFHSGCTPFFKYLREVVEEKEDLEKEDFSSMIVTAFRKLAIKYEAWNETVLEIRYKKLMPSLTTTLTRKLYFRSK
;
A
#
# COMPACT_ATOMS: atom_id res chain seq x y z
N MET A 1 1.85 24.62 19.99
CA MET A 1 0.48 24.17 20.29
C MET A 1 -0.25 24.01 18.97
N CYS A 2 -0.56 22.79 18.54
CA CYS A 2 -1.41 22.58 17.36
C CYS A 2 -2.84 23.02 17.71
N PRO A 3 -3.58 23.68 16.81
CA PRO A 3 -4.95 24.09 17.10
C PRO A 3 -5.82 22.82 17.18
N LYS A 4 -6.51 22.64 18.31
CA LYS A 4 -7.55 21.61 18.40
C LYS A 4 -8.72 22.04 17.52
N ALA A 5 -9.08 21.20 16.56
CA ALA A 5 -10.31 21.35 15.80
C ALA A 5 -11.49 21.35 16.80
N LYS A 6 -12.27 22.43 16.81
CA LYS A 6 -13.50 22.52 17.61
C LYS A 6 -14.64 21.97 16.77
N TYR A 7 -15.22 20.85 17.20
CA TYR A 7 -16.53 20.43 16.75
C TYR A 7 -17.58 21.19 17.57
N PRO A 8 -18.63 21.77 16.94
CA PRO A 8 -19.69 22.42 17.68
C PRO A 8 -20.45 21.37 18.50
N GLN A 9 -20.48 21.56 19.82
CA GLN A 9 -21.28 20.75 20.73
C GLN A 9 -22.67 21.37 20.82
N GLY A 10 -23.68 20.67 20.30
CA GLY A 10 -25.08 20.90 20.62
C GLY A 10 -25.57 19.79 21.55
N GLU A 11 -26.25 20.14 22.63
CA GLU A 11 -26.92 19.21 23.53
C GLU A 11 -28.03 18.46 22.78
N GLY A 12 -27.95 17.13 22.83
CA GLY A 12 -28.89 16.21 22.20
C GLY A 12 -28.15 14.93 21.83
N ASP A 13 -28.77 13.78 22.02
CA ASP A 13 -28.23 12.50 21.55
C ASP A 13 -28.18 12.51 20.01
N ILE A 14 -27.12 13.09 19.44
CA ILE A 14 -26.92 13.13 18.00
C ILE A 14 -26.38 11.76 17.62
N ALA A 15 -27.26 10.90 17.13
CA ALA A 15 -26.83 9.73 16.39
C ALA A 15 -25.84 10.19 15.31
N ASP A 16 -24.61 9.65 15.33
CA ASP A 16 -23.52 10.00 14.40
C ASP A 16 -23.87 9.71 12.92
N SER A 17 -25.03 9.08 12.67
CA SER A 17 -25.59 8.80 11.35
C SER A 17 -26.85 9.61 10.99
N GLY A 18 -27.07 10.78 11.62
CA GLY A 18 -28.27 11.60 11.42
C GLY A 18 -28.26 12.61 10.24
N HIS A 19 -27.24 12.65 9.37
CA HIS A 19 -27.15 13.65 8.30
C HIS A 19 -27.56 13.12 6.91
N ALA A 20 -28.47 13.84 6.26
CA ALA A 20 -29.06 13.55 4.95
C ALA A 20 -28.14 13.77 3.73
N SER A 21 -26.83 13.92 3.93
CA SER A 21 -25.87 14.08 2.81
C SER A 21 -24.69 13.12 2.94
N TYR A 22 -24.63 12.15 2.03
CA TYR A 22 -23.49 11.26 1.89
C TYR A 22 -22.27 12.04 1.41
N THR A 23 -21.27 12.23 2.27
CA THR A 23 -20.00 12.89 1.95
C THR A 23 -18.83 11.99 2.35
N LEU A 24 -17.89 11.78 1.43
CA LEU A 24 -16.66 11.05 1.70
C LEU A 24 -15.55 11.98 2.22
N PRO A 25 -14.63 11.50 3.08
CA PRO A 25 -13.43 12.26 3.45
C PRO A 25 -12.58 12.63 2.23
N ILE A 26 -11.92 13.80 2.26
CA ILE A 26 -11.01 14.24 1.19
C ILE A 26 -9.80 13.31 0.98
N THR A 27 -9.48 12.50 1.98
CA THR A 27 -8.40 11.51 1.94
C THR A 27 -8.90 10.10 1.64
N ALA A 28 -10.18 9.93 1.26
CA ALA A 28 -10.70 8.64 0.83
C ALA A 28 -10.09 8.23 -0.51
N ASP A 29 -10.16 6.93 -0.79
CA ASP A 29 -9.81 6.35 -2.09
C ASP A 29 -8.33 6.50 -2.49
N LEU A 30 -7.43 6.58 -1.52
CA LEU A 30 -5.99 6.52 -1.74
C LEU A 30 -5.46 5.11 -1.50
N LEU A 31 -4.63 4.62 -2.43
CA LEU A 31 -3.78 3.45 -2.26
C LEU A 31 -2.33 3.86 -2.44
N ILE A 32 -1.51 3.68 -1.40
CA ILE A 32 -0.11 4.10 -1.36
C ILE A 32 0.73 2.85 -1.07
N ALA A 33 1.51 2.42 -2.07
CA ALA A 33 2.46 1.33 -1.94
C ALA A 33 3.90 1.89 -2.01
N LEU A 34 4.64 1.75 -0.93
CA LEU A 34 6.06 2.14 -0.86
C LEU A 34 6.93 0.90 -0.99
N SER A 35 8.04 1.01 -1.73
CA SER A 35 8.96 -0.10 -2.01
C SER A 35 9.71 -0.64 -0.79
N THR A 36 9.70 0.10 0.32
CA THR A 36 10.32 -0.25 1.59
C THR A 36 9.53 0.37 2.74
N THR A 37 9.62 -0.21 3.93
CA THR A 37 9.04 0.35 5.15
C THR A 37 9.69 1.69 5.48
N LYS A 38 8.90 2.63 6.03
CA LYS A 38 9.38 3.93 6.48
C LYS A 38 10.62 3.79 7.39
N GLY A 39 11.65 4.58 7.10
CA GLY A 39 12.91 4.57 7.84
C GLY A 39 13.94 3.55 7.36
N PHE A 40 13.62 2.74 6.35
CA PHE A 40 14.55 1.79 5.73
C PHE A 40 14.95 2.26 4.33
N LEU A 41 16.13 1.83 3.90
CA LEU A 41 16.60 2.06 2.53
C LEU A 41 15.78 1.24 1.54
N SER A 42 15.62 1.77 0.33
CA SER A 42 15.13 1.01 -0.82
C SER A 42 16.33 0.67 -1.69
N PHE A 43 16.53 -0.62 -1.99
CA PHE A 43 17.61 -1.04 -2.88
C PHE A 43 17.18 -0.90 -4.35
N HIS A 44 18.10 -0.40 -5.17
CA HIS A 44 17.92 -0.28 -6.61
C HIS A 44 19.17 -0.78 -7.33
N SER A 45 19.01 -1.86 -8.09
CA SER A 45 20.04 -2.41 -8.98
C SER A 45 19.43 -2.61 -10.36
N GLY A 46 19.23 -1.50 -11.09
CA GLY A 46 18.57 -1.47 -12.41
C GLY A 46 17.03 -1.50 -12.35
N CYS A 47 16.44 -2.24 -11.42
CA CYS A 47 15.00 -2.20 -11.12
C CYS A 47 14.79 -2.33 -9.61
N THR A 48 13.81 -1.61 -9.06
CA THR A 48 13.43 -1.74 -7.65
C THR A 48 12.80 -3.13 -7.45
N PRO A 49 13.29 -3.95 -6.50
CA PRO A 49 12.82 -5.32 -6.30
C PRO A 49 11.30 -5.42 -6.17
N PHE A 50 10.67 -4.48 -5.47
CA PHE A 50 9.21 -4.43 -5.33
C PHE A 50 8.49 -4.39 -6.68
N PHE A 51 8.88 -3.49 -7.58
CA PHE A 51 8.23 -3.38 -8.89
C PHE A 51 8.46 -4.60 -9.77
N LYS A 52 9.62 -5.26 -9.66
CA LYS A 52 9.88 -6.54 -10.34
C LYS A 52 8.86 -7.58 -9.92
N TYR A 53 8.71 -7.85 -8.61
CA TYR A 53 7.79 -8.88 -8.14
C TYR A 53 6.32 -8.49 -8.32
N LEU A 54 5.98 -7.19 -8.25
CA LEU A 54 4.63 -6.72 -8.55
C LEU A 54 4.28 -6.99 -10.02
N ARG A 55 5.19 -6.68 -10.95
CA ARG A 55 5.02 -7.01 -12.36
C ARG A 55 4.84 -8.51 -12.56
N GLU A 56 5.69 -9.34 -11.97
CA GLU A 56 5.56 -10.81 -12.06
C GLU A 56 4.18 -11.28 -11.58
N VAL A 57 3.64 -10.73 -10.48
CA VAL A 57 2.30 -11.11 -10.00
C VAL A 57 1.19 -10.65 -10.96
N VAL A 58 1.32 -9.48 -11.56
CA VAL A 58 0.33 -8.98 -12.53
C VAL A 58 0.38 -9.78 -13.82
N GLU A 59 1.57 -10.11 -14.33
CA GLU A 59 1.75 -10.85 -15.59
C GLU A 59 1.42 -12.34 -15.46
N GLU A 60 1.65 -12.97 -14.30
CA GLU A 60 1.30 -14.37 -14.06
C GLU A 60 -0.22 -14.62 -13.93
N LYS A 61 -1.00 -13.56 -13.70
CA LYS A 61 -2.45 -13.69 -13.47
C LYS A 61 -3.17 -13.62 -14.81
N GLU A 62 -3.61 -14.79 -15.30
CA GLU A 62 -4.44 -14.91 -16.51
C GLU A 62 -5.76 -14.13 -16.40
N ASP A 63 -6.28 -13.96 -15.19
CA ASP A 63 -7.54 -13.26 -14.93
C ASP A 63 -7.36 -12.25 -13.79
N LEU A 64 -7.03 -11.02 -14.18
CA LEU A 64 -6.89 -9.87 -13.27
C LEU A 64 -8.21 -9.47 -12.61
N GLU A 65 -9.34 -10.01 -13.04
CA GLU A 65 -10.66 -9.67 -12.50
C GLU A 65 -10.99 -10.47 -11.23
N LYS A 66 -10.28 -11.59 -10.98
CA LYS A 66 -10.55 -12.49 -9.86
C LYS A 66 -9.92 -12.08 -8.53
N GLU A 67 -8.93 -11.19 -8.55
CA GLU A 67 -8.19 -10.80 -7.36
C GLU A 67 -8.08 -9.28 -7.27
N ASP A 68 -8.34 -8.72 -6.10
CA ASP A 68 -8.22 -7.28 -5.91
C ASP A 68 -6.75 -6.85 -5.86
N PHE A 69 -6.46 -5.62 -6.26
CA PHE A 69 -5.10 -5.13 -6.39
C PHE A 69 -4.33 -5.12 -5.07
N SER A 70 -5.02 -4.95 -3.92
CA SER A 70 -4.33 -5.01 -2.62
C SER A 70 -3.85 -6.44 -2.33
N SER A 71 -4.65 -7.45 -2.64
CA SER A 71 -4.25 -8.86 -2.54
C SER A 71 -3.08 -9.20 -3.47
N MET A 72 -3.08 -8.67 -4.70
CA MET A 72 -1.94 -8.83 -5.62
C MET A 72 -0.65 -8.20 -5.06
N ILE A 73 -0.75 -7.00 -4.48
CA ILE A 73 0.39 -6.32 -3.83
C ILE A 73 0.92 -7.16 -2.66
N VAL A 74 0.05 -7.72 -1.82
CA VAL A 74 0.46 -8.60 -0.71
C VAL A 74 1.17 -9.85 -1.23
N THR A 75 0.70 -10.43 -2.34
CA THR A 75 1.39 -11.55 -2.99
C THR A 75 2.80 -11.15 -3.46
N ALA A 76 2.95 -9.95 -4.03
CA ALA A 76 4.25 -9.41 -4.43
C ALA A 76 5.17 -9.18 -3.21
N PHE A 77 4.64 -8.70 -2.09
CA PHE A 77 5.40 -8.54 -0.83
C PHE A 77 5.95 -9.89 -0.37
N ARG A 78 5.12 -10.94 -0.37
CA ARG A 78 5.55 -12.29 0.01
C ARG A 78 6.64 -12.83 -0.92
N LYS A 79 6.48 -12.67 -2.25
CA LYS A 79 7.50 -13.09 -3.23
C LYS A 79 8.83 -12.39 -2.96
N LEU A 80 8.81 -11.07 -2.75
CA LEU A 80 10.00 -10.28 -2.43
C LEU A 80 10.64 -10.75 -1.13
N ALA A 81 9.86 -10.90 -0.06
CA ALA A 81 10.37 -11.29 1.25
C ALA A 81 11.07 -12.67 1.22
N ILE A 82 10.57 -13.61 0.41
CA ILE A 82 11.18 -14.93 0.26
C ILE A 82 12.40 -14.87 -0.66
N LYS A 83 12.23 -14.33 -1.88
CA LYS A 83 13.20 -14.48 -2.97
C LYS A 83 14.29 -13.43 -3.02
N TYR A 84 14.04 -12.23 -2.46
CA TYR A 84 14.99 -11.13 -2.55
C TYR A 84 15.91 -11.10 -1.34
N GLU A 85 17.19 -10.89 -1.64
CA GLU A 85 18.23 -10.63 -0.67
C GLU A 85 19.20 -9.63 -1.29
N ALA A 86 19.53 -8.59 -0.54
CA ALA A 86 20.43 -7.55 -1.01
C ALA A 86 21.85 -8.09 -1.10
N TRP A 87 22.51 -7.85 -2.23
CA TRP A 87 23.90 -8.20 -2.45
C TRP A 87 24.68 -6.97 -2.92
N ASN A 88 25.84 -6.73 -2.31
CA ASN A 88 26.75 -5.67 -2.72
C ASN A 88 28.19 -6.07 -2.40
N GLU A 89 29.06 -6.03 -3.40
CA GLU A 89 30.47 -6.40 -3.23
C GLU A 89 31.24 -5.37 -2.40
N THR A 90 30.89 -4.10 -2.52
CA THR A 90 31.61 -2.97 -1.90
C THR A 90 31.12 -2.67 -0.48
N VAL A 91 29.82 -2.66 -0.26
CA VAL A 91 29.19 -2.28 1.02
C VAL A 91 28.76 -3.54 1.77
N LEU A 92 29.65 -4.02 2.63
CA LEU A 92 29.45 -5.23 3.44
C LEU A 92 28.18 -5.17 4.31
N GLU A 93 27.84 -3.99 4.82
CA GLU A 93 26.73 -3.77 5.75
C GLU A 93 25.34 -4.06 5.15
N ILE A 94 25.22 -3.96 3.82
CA ILE A 94 23.95 -4.21 3.11
C ILE A 94 23.87 -5.61 2.50
N ARG A 95 24.94 -6.42 2.61
CA ARG A 95 24.88 -7.82 2.18
C ARG A 95 23.90 -8.60 3.04
N TYR A 96 23.18 -9.50 2.39
CA TYR A 96 22.22 -10.39 3.03
C TYR A 96 21.04 -9.66 3.71
N LYS A 97 20.85 -8.35 3.44
CA LYS A 97 19.73 -7.60 4.01
C LYS A 97 18.45 -7.92 3.26
N LYS A 98 17.36 -8.00 4.03
CA LYS A 98 16.01 -8.19 3.51
C LYS A 98 15.33 -6.85 3.32
N LEU A 99 14.36 -6.82 2.42
CA LEU A 99 13.46 -5.70 2.23
C LEU A 99 12.04 -6.13 2.53
N MET A 100 11.25 -5.19 3.04
CA MET A 100 9.80 -5.33 3.14
C MET A 100 9.16 -4.03 2.68
N PRO A 101 8.32 -4.04 1.63
CA PRO A 101 7.54 -2.89 1.22
C PRO A 101 6.40 -2.61 2.22
N SER A 102 5.71 -1.47 2.06
CA SER A 102 4.54 -1.14 2.89
C SER A 102 3.36 -0.70 2.04
N LEU A 103 2.15 -1.16 2.40
CA LEU A 103 0.89 -0.77 1.78
C LEU A 103 0.07 0.02 2.80
N THR A 104 -0.33 1.24 2.45
CA THR A 104 -1.29 2.06 3.20
C THR A 104 -2.46 2.38 2.29
N THR A 105 -3.68 2.12 2.75
CA THR A 105 -4.87 2.29 1.93
C THR A 105 -6.00 2.94 2.72
N THR A 106 -6.76 3.78 2.02
CA THR A 106 -8.02 4.41 2.43
C THR A 106 -9.11 4.14 1.39
N LEU A 107 -8.89 3.13 0.53
CA LEU A 107 -9.87 2.68 -0.44
C LEU A 107 -11.18 2.30 0.26
N THR A 108 -12.28 2.89 -0.21
CA THR A 108 -13.62 2.56 0.30
C THR A 108 -14.22 1.33 -0.39
N ARG A 109 -13.56 0.83 -1.45
CA ARG A 109 -13.97 -0.34 -2.24
C ARG A 109 -12.75 -1.15 -2.68
N LYS A 110 -12.96 -2.44 -2.95
CA LYS A 110 -11.93 -3.28 -3.59
C LYS A 110 -11.69 -2.81 -5.03
N LEU A 111 -10.42 -2.74 -5.41
CA LEU A 111 -9.99 -2.35 -6.75
C LEU A 111 -9.66 -3.62 -7.56
N TYR A 112 -10.39 -3.85 -8.65
CA TYR A 112 -10.15 -4.94 -9.60
C TYR A 112 -9.80 -4.34 -10.96
N PHE A 113 -8.85 -4.95 -11.69
CA PHE A 113 -8.61 -4.57 -13.08
C PHE A 113 -9.54 -5.38 -13.97
N ARG A 114 -10.40 -4.70 -14.72
CA ARG A 114 -11.28 -5.33 -15.69
C ARG A 114 -10.66 -5.26 -17.08
N SER A 115 -10.90 -6.28 -17.91
CA SER A 115 -10.67 -6.15 -19.33
C SER A 115 -11.56 -5.02 -19.88
N LYS A 116 -11.07 -4.31 -20.89
CA LYS A 116 -11.92 -3.43 -21.70
C LYS A 116 -12.84 -4.25 -22.58
#